data_AF-A0A7Y4WPK8-F1
#
_entry.id   AF-A0A7Y4WPK8-F1
#
_cell.length_a   1.000
_cell.length_b   1.000
_cell.length_c   1.000
_cell.angle_alpha   90.00
_cell.angle_beta   90.00
_cell.angle_gamma   90.00
#
_symmetry.space_group_name_H-M   'P 1'
#
loop_
_entity.id
_entity.type
_entity.pdbx_description
1 polymer ?
#
loop_
_entity_poly.entity_id
_entity_poly.type
_entity_poly.pdbx_seq_one_letter_code
_entity_poly.pdbx_strand_id
1 'polypeptide(L)'
;MKLQDQDRTRLKVALARRFADSGLNYSDIARISNVHASQVHRICSGRFQTLSHNVVQVCKALGLDEPPFGKTKMTDPDQARIESTAVALWDRSREDADRIVRLLRQLSDLRRS
;
A
#
# COMPACT_ATOMS: atom_id res chain seq x y z
N MET A 1 3.43 4.84 16.90
CA MET A 1 4.54 4.01 16.36
C MET A 1 5.47 4.88 15.51
N LYS A 2 6.79 4.81 15.72
CA LYS A 2 7.76 5.47 14.81
C LYS A 2 7.78 4.71 13.49
N LEU A 3 7.65 5.45 12.39
CA LEU A 3 7.73 4.91 11.03
C LEU A 3 9.19 4.80 10.61
N GLN A 4 9.55 3.75 9.87
CA GLN A 4 10.80 3.75 9.12
C GLN A 4 10.73 4.85 8.04
N ASP A 5 11.88 5.43 7.70
CA ASP A 5 11.93 6.61 6.81
C ASP A 5 11.39 6.31 5.39
N GLN A 6 11.63 5.10 4.90
CA GLN A 6 11.11 4.63 3.61
C GLN A 6 9.59 4.49 3.62
N ASP A 7 9.04 3.85 4.66
CA ASP A 7 7.59 3.68 4.81
C ASP A 7 6.86 5.01 5.00
N ARG A 8 7.47 5.92 5.76
CA ARG A 8 6.96 7.28 5.95
C ARG A 8 6.89 8.02 4.62
N THR A 9 7.91 7.88 3.78
CA THR A 9 7.95 8.51 2.46
C THR A 9 6.88 7.94 1.54
N ARG A 10 6.75 6.61 1.48
CA ARG A 10 5.69 5.92 0.73
C ARG A 10 4.29 6.36 1.17
N LEU A 11 4.06 6.45 2.48
CA LEU A 11 2.78 6.89 3.03
C LEU A 11 2.46 8.35 2.65
N LYS A 12 3.45 9.25 2.67
CA LYS A 12 3.26 10.65 2.25
C LYS A 12 2.87 10.72 0.77
N VAL A 13 3.53 9.94 -0.10
CA VAL A 13 3.21 9.88 -1.53
C VAL A 13 1.80 9.32 -1.75
N ALA A 14 1.44 8.24 -1.06
CA ALA A 14 0.11 7.64 -1.15
C ALA A 14 -0.99 8.60 -0.67
N LEU A 15 -0.76 9.30 0.45
CA LEU A 15 -1.67 10.32 0.97
C LEU A 15 -1.87 11.47 -0.02
N ALA A 16 -0.79 12.01 -0.58
CA ALA A 16 -0.86 13.11 -1.55
C ALA A 16 -1.63 12.69 -2.81
N ARG A 17 -1.36 11.48 -3.32
CA ARG A 17 -2.06 10.94 -4.48
C ARG A 17 -3.55 10.72 -4.21
N ARG A 18 -3.90 10.03 -3.12
CA ARG A 18 -5.31 9.80 -2.76
C ARG A 18 -6.06 11.09 -2.45
N PHE A 19 -5.39 12.07 -1.85
CA PHE A 19 -5.97 13.39 -1.65
C PHE A 19 -6.34 14.04 -2.99
N ALA A 20 -5.40 14.09 -3.94
CA ALA A 20 -5.64 14.63 -5.28
C ALA A 20 -6.76 13.88 -6.02
N ASP A 21 -6.78 12.55 -5.94
CA ASP A 21 -7.76 11.69 -6.61
C ASP A 21 -9.17 11.74 -5.96
N SER A 22 -9.26 12.15 -4.69
CA SER A 22 -10.52 12.10 -3.92
C SER A 22 -11.53 13.19 -4.27
N GLY A 23 -11.08 14.32 -4.83
CA GLY A 23 -11.91 15.52 -5.01
C GLY A 23 -12.40 16.17 -3.70
N LEU A 24 -11.95 15.69 -2.54
CA LEU A 24 -12.33 16.20 -1.22
C LEU A 24 -11.44 17.38 -0.83
N ASN A 25 -12.02 18.37 -0.13
CA ASN A 25 -11.22 19.39 0.54
C ASN A 25 -10.85 18.97 1.98
N TYR A 26 -9.95 19.72 2.62
CA TYR A 26 -9.51 19.42 3.99
C TYR A 26 -10.65 19.43 5.02
N SER A 27 -11.69 20.24 4.83
CA SER A 27 -12.85 20.29 5.71
C SER A 27 -13.73 19.06 5.57
N ASP A 28 -13.85 18.51 4.36
CA ASP A 28 -14.55 17.25 4.12
C ASP A 28 -13.83 16.08 4.78
N ILE A 29 -12.50 16.02 4.61
CA ILE A 29 -11.68 14.99 5.26
C ILE A 29 -11.72 15.13 6.78
N ALA A 30 -11.72 16.36 7.32
CA ALA A 30 -11.88 16.60 8.75
C ALA A 30 -13.21 16.05 9.30
N ARG A 31 -14.29 16.25 8.54
CA ARG A 31 -15.62 15.72 8.88
C ARG A 31 -15.67 14.19 8.85
N ILE A 32 -15.10 13.59 7.81
CA ILE A 32 -15.10 12.12 7.61
C ILE A 32 -14.19 11.43 8.63
N SER A 33 -12.99 11.96 8.86
CA SER A 33 -11.98 11.38 9.77
C SER A 33 -12.22 11.72 11.25
N ASN A 34 -13.12 12.66 11.55
CA ASN A 34 -13.28 13.25 12.88
C ASN A 34 -11.95 13.81 13.45
N VAL A 35 -11.10 14.34 12.57
CA VAL A 35 -9.83 14.99 12.92
C VAL A 35 -9.93 16.48 12.64
N HIS A 36 -9.40 17.31 13.54
CA HIS A 36 -9.42 18.76 13.37
C HIS A 36 -8.75 19.20 12.06
N ALA A 37 -9.35 20.17 11.34
CA ALA A 37 -8.90 20.60 10.02
C ALA A 37 -7.41 21.02 9.96
N SER A 38 -6.90 21.67 11.00
CA SER A 38 -5.47 22.02 11.10
C SER A 38 -4.55 20.80 11.12
N GLN A 39 -5.00 19.69 11.72
CA GLN A 39 -4.26 18.44 11.73
C GLN A 39 -4.38 17.70 10.40
N VAL A 40 -5.57 17.71 9.78
CA VAL A 40 -5.77 17.17 8.42
C VAL A 40 -4.83 17.83 7.44
N HIS A 41 -4.81 19.17 7.39
CA HIS A 41 -3.91 19.93 6.53
C HIS A 41 -2.45 19.53 6.76
N ARG A 42 -2.03 19.43 8.03
CA ARG A 42 -0.67 19.01 8.39
C ARG A 42 -0.35 17.58 7.92
N ILE A 43 -1.29 16.65 8.04
CA ILE A 43 -1.12 15.24 7.65
C ILE A 43 -1.08 15.09 6.13
N CYS A 44 -2.02 15.69 5.40
CA CYS A 44 -2.06 15.69 3.94
C CYS A 44 -0.82 16.37 3.33
N SER A 45 -0.27 17.39 4.02
CA SER A 45 1.00 18.04 3.65
C SER A 45 2.25 17.22 4.02
N GLY A 46 2.09 15.99 4.53
CA GLY A 46 3.21 15.12 4.91
C GLY A 46 4.01 15.59 6.13
N ARG A 47 3.46 16.48 6.97
CA ARG A 47 4.13 16.99 8.18
C ARG A 47 3.80 16.14 9.40
N PHE A 48 4.19 14.87 9.37
CA PHE A 48 4.09 13.95 10.50
C PHE A 48 5.31 13.01 10.56
N GLN A 49 5.63 12.54 11.77
CA GLN A 49 6.78 11.66 12.01
C GLN A 49 6.38 10.24 12.43
N THR A 50 5.18 10.09 12.98
CA THR A 50 4.67 8.85 13.57
C THR A 50 3.29 8.54 13.02
N LEU A 51 2.91 7.26 12.99
CA LEU A 51 1.52 6.84 12.88
C LEU A 51 0.81 7.14 14.20
N SER A 52 0.28 8.36 14.31
CA SER A 52 -0.65 8.70 15.38
C SER A 52 -2.06 8.26 15.00
N HIS A 53 -2.94 8.19 16.00
CA HIS A 53 -4.36 7.94 15.79
C HIS A 53 -4.94 8.82 14.66
N ASN A 54 -4.59 10.11 14.63
CA ASN A 54 -5.15 11.05 13.66
C ASN A 54 -4.59 10.84 12.24
N VAL A 55 -3.34 10.37 12.10
CA VAL A 55 -2.81 9.95 10.79
C VAL A 55 -3.61 8.76 10.27
N VAL A 56 -3.90 7.78 11.12
CA VAL A 56 -4.68 6.59 10.74
C VAL A 56 -6.10 6.96 10.33
N GLN A 57 -6.78 7.84 11.08
CA GLN A 57 -8.13 8.29 10.74
C GLN A 57 -8.18 9.04 9.40
N VAL A 58 -7.19 9.89 9.12
CA VAL A 58 -7.09 10.58 7.83
C VAL A 58 -6.83 9.59 6.69
N CYS A 59 -5.98 8.57 6.90
CA CYS A 59 -5.78 7.51 5.92
C CYS A 59 -7.09 6.78 5.59
N LYS A 60 -7.87 6.37 6.61
CA LYS A 60 -9.17 5.73 6.43
C LYS A 60 -10.16 6.61 5.67
N ALA A 61 -10.24 7.89 6.02
CA ALA A 61 -11.10 8.84 5.32
C ALA A 61 -10.76 9.00 3.83
N LEU A 62 -9.52 8.71 3.44
CA LEU A 62 -9.05 8.74 2.05
C LEU A 62 -9.05 7.35 1.37
N GLY A 63 -9.67 6.34 2.00
CA GLY A 63 -9.75 4.97 1.49
C GLY A 63 -8.39 4.27 1.44
N LEU A 64 -7.46 4.67 2.32
CA LEU A 64 -6.23 3.93 2.64
C LEU A 64 -6.54 3.00 3.83
N ASP A 65 -7.50 2.10 3.65
CA ASP A 65 -8.03 1.20 4.69
C ASP A 65 -7.02 0.14 5.12
N GLU A 66 -6.07 -0.16 4.24
CA GLU A 66 -4.88 -0.87 4.62
C GLU A 66 -3.77 0.15 4.90
N PRO A 67 -3.18 0.15 6.10
CA PRO A 67 -1.84 0.66 6.18
C PRO A 67 -0.99 -0.09 5.13
N PRO A 68 -0.01 0.54 4.45
CA PRO A 68 1.05 -0.24 3.77
C PRO A 68 1.86 -1.13 4.75
N PHE A 69 1.44 -1.19 6.02
CA PHE A 69 1.95 -1.97 7.14
C PHE A 69 1.22 -3.31 7.31
N GLY A 70 0.88 -3.98 6.21
CA GLY A 70 0.71 -5.42 6.21
C GLY A 70 1.99 -6.05 5.72
N LYS A 71 3.02 -6.18 6.58
CA LYS A 71 4.33 -6.77 6.25
C LYS A 71 4.69 -6.55 4.77
N THR A 72 4.97 -5.31 4.37
CA THR A 72 5.92 -5.18 3.28
C THR A 72 7.22 -5.68 3.89
N LYS A 73 7.44 -7.01 3.90
CA LYS A 73 8.80 -7.54 3.77
C LYS A 73 9.40 -6.63 2.72
N MET A 74 10.58 -6.07 2.95
CA MET A 74 11.39 -5.66 1.81
C MET A 74 11.33 -6.86 0.87
N THR A 75 10.47 -6.78 -0.15
CA THR A 75 10.28 -7.87 -1.08
C THR A 75 11.65 -7.95 -1.66
N ASP A 76 12.31 -9.07 -1.38
CA ASP A 76 13.63 -9.32 -1.90
C ASP A 76 13.61 -8.91 -3.38
N PRO A 77 14.57 -8.11 -3.88
CA PRO A 77 14.54 -7.66 -5.26
C PRO A 77 14.28 -8.81 -6.25
N ASP A 78 14.73 -10.02 -5.92
CA ASP A 78 14.43 -11.24 -6.66
C ASP A 78 12.97 -11.68 -6.50
N GLN A 79 12.39 -11.63 -5.29
CA GLN A 79 10.97 -11.91 -5.09
C GLN A 79 10.08 -10.92 -5.87
N ALA A 80 10.39 -9.63 -5.86
CA ALA A 80 9.63 -8.62 -6.60
C ALA A 80 9.75 -8.83 -8.11
N ARG A 81 10.96 -9.20 -8.58
CA ARG A 81 11.18 -9.58 -9.98
C ARG A 81 10.34 -10.80 -10.36
N ILE A 82 10.37 -11.86 -9.55
CA ILE A 82 9.61 -13.09 -9.79
C ILE A 82 8.10 -12.80 -9.87
N GLU A 83 7.56 -12.05 -8.92
CA GLU A 83 6.13 -11.67 -8.91
C GLU A 83 5.76 -10.87 -10.16
N SER A 84 6.58 -9.88 -10.54
CA SER A 84 6.31 -9.06 -11.73
C SER A 84 6.35 -9.87 -13.03
N THR A 85 7.30 -10.80 -13.16
CA THR A 85 7.41 -11.68 -14.33
C THR A 85 6.24 -12.66 -14.39
N ALA A 86 5.84 -13.25 -13.25
CA ALA A 86 4.70 -14.15 -13.19
C ALA A 86 3.40 -13.45 -13.59
N VAL A 87 3.21 -12.21 -13.15
CA VAL A 87 2.05 -11.38 -13.54
C VAL A 87 2.10 -10.96 -15.01
N ALA A 88 3.29 -10.70 -15.57
CA ALA A 88 3.44 -10.33 -16.97
C ALA A 88 3.18 -11.51 -17.93
N LEU A 89 3.45 -12.74 -17.50
CA LEU A 89 3.18 -13.95 -18.29
C LEU A 89 1.68 -14.28 -18.35
N TRP A 90 0.93 -13.85 -17.34
CA TRP A 90 -0.48 -14.19 -17.18
C TRP A 90 -1.40 -13.43 -18.14
N ASP A 91 -2.17 -14.16 -18.95
CA ASP A 91 -3.12 -13.61 -19.94
C ASP A 91 -4.44 -13.06 -19.35
N ARG A 92 -4.54 -12.97 -18.01
CA ARG A 92 -5.73 -12.60 -17.23
C ARG A 92 -6.86 -13.63 -17.19
N SER A 93 -6.70 -14.78 -17.82
CA SER A 93 -7.64 -15.90 -17.71
C SER A 93 -7.38 -16.74 -16.45
N ARG A 94 -8.43 -17.30 -15.87
CA ARG A 94 -8.29 -18.19 -14.70
C ARG A 94 -7.49 -19.45 -15.04
N GLU A 95 -7.68 -19.99 -16.25
CA GLU A 95 -7.02 -21.21 -16.70
C GLU A 95 -5.51 -21.03 -16.81
N ASP A 96 -5.05 -19.89 -17.35
CA ASP A 96 -3.63 -19.60 -17.47
C ASP A 96 -2.96 -19.35 -16.10
N ALA A 97 -3.66 -18.69 -15.18
CA ALA A 97 -3.20 -18.55 -13.80
C ALA A 97 -2.96 -19.93 -13.14
N ASP A 98 -3.90 -20.85 -13.29
CA ASP A 98 -3.80 -22.21 -12.75
C ASP A 98 -2.63 -22.98 -13.40
N ARG A 99 -2.39 -22.80 -14.71
CA ARG A 99 -1.23 -23.38 -15.41
C ARG A 99 0.10 -22.85 -14.89
N ILE A 100 0.25 -21.53 -14.72
CA ILE A 100 1.45 -20.89 -14.18
C ILE A 100 1.74 -21.40 -12.77
N VAL A 101 0.73 -21.45 -11.90
CA VAL A 101 0.88 -21.96 -10.53
C VAL A 101 1.31 -23.41 -10.51
N ARG A 102 0.73 -24.26 -11.38
CA ARG A 102 1.08 -25.67 -11.48
C ARG A 102 2.55 -25.87 -11.89
N LEU A 103 3.03 -25.09 -12.86
CA LEU A 103 4.41 -25.15 -13.32
C LEU A 103 5.41 -24.76 -12.22
N LEU A 104 5.11 -23.69 -11.47
CA LEU A 104 5.95 -23.27 -10.34
C LEU A 104 5.99 -24.32 -9.21
N ARG A 105 4.90 -25.05 -8.98
CA ARG A 105 4.87 -26.17 -8.03
C ARG A 105 5.74 -27.33 -8.50
N GLN A 106 5.65 -27.72 -9.77
CA GLN A 106 6.49 -28.78 -10.33
C GLN A 106 7.98 -28.46 -10.23
N LEU A 107 8.38 -27.20 -10.50
CA LEU A 107 9.75 -26.74 -10.28
C LEU A 107 10.17 -26.83 -8.81
N SER A 108 9.25 -26.57 -7.88
CA SER A 108 9.50 -26.68 -6.45
C SER A 108 9.72 -28.14 -6.02
N ASP A 109 8.96 -29.06 -6.58
CA ASP A 109 9.08 -30.50 -6.31
C ASP A 109 10.40 -31.05 -6.84
N LEU A 110 10.83 -30.64 -8.04
CA LEU A 110 12.12 -31.01 -8.61
C LEU A 110 13.32 -30.56 -7.77
N ARG A 111 13.23 -29.41 -7.08
CA ARG A 111 14.31 -28.92 -6.19
C ARG A 111 14.37 -29.63 -4.85
N ARG A 112 13.34 -30.41 -4.48
CA ARG A 112 13.27 -31.18 -3.24
C ARG A 112 13.68 -32.65 -3.42
N SER A 113 13.81 -33.10 -4.67
CA SER A 113 14.36 -34.41 -5.06
C SER A 113 15.88 -34.35 -5.17
#